data_AF-A0A0B6Z549-F1
#
_entry.id   AF-A0A0B6Z549-F1
#
_cell.length_a   1.000
_cell.length_b   1.000
_cell.length_c   1.000
_cell.angle_alpha   90.00
_cell.angle_beta   90.00
_cell.angle_gamma   90.00
#
_symmetry.space_group_name_H-M   'P 1'
#
loop_
_entity.id
_entity.type
_entity.pdbx_description
1 polymer ?
#
loop_
_entity_poly.entity_id
_entity_poly.type
_entity_poly.pdbx_seq_one_letter_code
_entity_poly.pdbx_strand_id
1 'polypeptide(L)'
;KSVTTFVNLLKHSEAKVRASTLHSLATVFSLLDLDNAQVKDMVISSLDLLQDPDNDVRMECCSLIQHLISREATTTDHLIWQKLESLCMTGHD
;
A
#
# COMPACT_ATOMS: atom_id res chain seq x y z
N LYS A 1 -7.33 5.56 15.64
CA LYS A 1 -8.19 6.55 14.93
C LYS A 1 -7.59 6.94 13.57
N SER A 2 -6.30 7.28 13.48
CA SER A 2 -5.65 7.70 12.23
C SER A 2 -5.58 6.62 11.13
N VAL A 3 -5.39 5.34 11.50
CA VAL A 3 -5.37 4.22 10.54
C VAL A 3 -6.66 4.11 9.74
N THR A 4 -7.82 4.17 10.40
CA THR A 4 -9.13 4.12 9.74
C THR A 4 -9.33 5.27 8.76
N THR A 5 -8.79 6.46 9.06
CA THR A 5 -8.84 7.61 8.15
C THR A 5 -8.05 7.34 6.88
N PHE A 6 -6.81 6.86 6.98
CA PHE A 6 -6.01 6.55 5.79
C PHE A 6 -6.63 5.44 4.94
N VAL A 7 -7.12 4.36 5.56
CA VAL A 7 -7.81 3.28 4.84
C VAL A 7 -9.04 3.78 4.08
N ASN A 8 -9.80 4.72 4.67
CA ASN A 8 -10.94 5.33 3.98
C ASN A 8 -10.50 6.21 2.81
N LEU A 9 -9.41 6.96 2.95
CA LEU A 9 -8.88 7.82 1.88
C LEU A 9 -8.29 7.00 0.72
N LEU A 10 -7.71 5.83 0.99
CA LEU A 10 -7.29 4.88 -0.04
C LEU A 10 -8.47 4.33 -0.87
N LYS A 11 -9.70 4.40 -0.34
CA LYS A 11 -10.93 3.98 -1.04
C LYS A 11 -11.74 5.16 -1.59
N HIS A 12 -11.17 6.36 -1.56
CA HIS A 12 -11.86 7.56 -2.02
C HIS A 12 -12.19 7.47 -3.52
N SER A 13 -13.33 8.02 -3.94
CA SER A 13 -13.78 7.96 -5.34
C SER A 13 -12.82 8.67 -6.30
N GLU A 14 -12.24 9.79 -5.88
CA GLU A 14 -11.26 10.54 -6.66
C GLU A 14 -9.87 9.90 -6.62
N ALA A 15 -9.34 9.55 -7.80
CA ALA A 15 -8.00 8.98 -7.96
C ALA A 15 -6.90 9.84 -7.35
N LYS A 16 -7.00 11.18 -7.52
CA LYS A 16 -6.03 12.13 -6.97
C LYS A 16 -5.92 12.04 -5.44
N VAL A 17 -7.04 11.81 -4.75
CA VAL A 17 -7.05 11.62 -3.29
C VAL A 17 -6.37 10.30 -2.93
N ARG A 18 -6.66 9.21 -3.64
CA ARG A 18 -6.00 7.91 -3.42
C ARG A 18 -4.48 8.00 -3.63
N ALA A 19 -4.04 8.59 -4.75
CA ALA A 19 -2.63 8.81 -5.06
C ALA A 19 -1.92 9.67 -4.01
N SER A 20 -2.51 10.80 -3.63
CA SER A 20 -1.94 11.69 -2.59
C SER A 20 -1.87 11.00 -1.22
N THR A 21 -2.81 10.09 -0.94
CA THR A 21 -2.82 9.28 0.29
C THR A 21 -1.67 8.29 0.29
N LEU A 22 -1.45 7.56 -0.81
CA LEU A 22 -0.31 6.66 -0.97
C LEU A 22 1.03 7.40 -0.79
N HIS A 23 1.17 8.56 -1.42
CA HIS A 23 2.35 9.41 -1.28
C HIS A 23 2.60 9.81 0.19
N SER A 24 1.55 10.25 0.89
CA SER A 24 1.64 10.63 2.30
C SER A 24 1.97 9.43 3.20
N LEU A 25 1.47 8.25 2.86
CA LEU A 25 1.72 7.02 3.61
C LEU A 25 3.19 6.60 3.59
N ALA A 26 3.96 6.90 2.53
CA ALA A 26 5.40 6.64 2.53
C ALA A 26 6.11 7.38 3.69
N THR A 27 5.73 8.65 3.91
CA THR A 27 6.25 9.43 5.04
C THR A 27 5.75 8.90 6.37
N VAL A 28 4.47 8.54 6.47
CA VAL A 28 3.88 8.01 7.71
C VAL A 28 4.52 6.69 8.11
N PHE A 29 4.64 5.73 7.18
CA PHE A 29 5.34 4.46 7.41
C PHE A 29 6.81 4.65 7.74
N SER A 30 7.39 5.80 7.40
CA SER A 30 8.75 6.09 7.80
C SER A 30 8.92 6.28 9.31
N LEU A 31 7.85 6.71 9.97
CA LEU A 31 7.81 7.08 11.39
C LEU A 31 7.16 6.01 12.28
N LEU A 32 6.48 5.04 11.68
CA LEU A 32 5.74 4.01 12.41
C LEU A 32 6.52 2.70 12.49
N ASP A 33 6.20 1.95 13.55
CA ASP A 33 6.57 0.55 13.68
C ASP A 33 5.70 -0.29 12.73
N LEU A 34 6.34 -0.89 11.72
CA LEU A 34 5.70 -1.70 10.69
C LEU A 34 5.21 -3.05 11.23
N ASP A 35 5.66 -3.48 12.41
CA ASP A 35 5.16 -4.71 13.04
C ASP A 35 3.80 -4.55 13.71
N ASN A 36 3.35 -3.32 13.91
CA ASN A 36 2.04 -3.01 14.45
C ASN A 36 0.92 -3.53 13.52
N ALA A 37 -0.02 -4.28 14.08
CA ALA A 37 -1.14 -4.86 13.32
C ALA A 37 -1.96 -3.82 12.53
N GLN A 38 -2.19 -2.63 13.10
CA GLN A 38 -2.93 -1.57 12.42
C GLN A 38 -2.14 -1.00 11.23
N VAL A 39 -0.81 -0.99 11.32
CA VAL A 39 0.06 -0.55 10.23
C VAL A 39 0.10 -1.60 9.12
N LYS A 40 0.13 -2.89 9.46
CA LYS A 40 0.00 -3.99 8.51
C LYS A 40 -1.29 -3.92 7.71
N ASP A 41 -2.42 -3.61 8.36
CA ASP A 41 -3.70 -3.41 7.67
C ASP A 41 -3.66 -2.25 6.66
N MET A 42 -2.95 -1.15 6.99
CA MET A 42 -2.75 -0.05 6.04
C MET A 42 -1.85 -0.46 4.88
N VAL A 43 -0.80 -1.25 5.12
CA VAL A 43 0.08 -1.78 4.07
C VAL A 43 -0.75 -2.63 3.12
N ILE A 44 -1.51 -3.61 3.63
CA ILE A 44 -2.38 -4.47 2.82
C ILE A 44 -3.36 -3.63 1.98
N SER A 45 -4.06 -2.68 2.62
CA SER A 45 -4.99 -1.79 1.92
C SER A 45 -4.32 -0.95 0.83
N SER A 46 -3.04 -0.58 1.01
CA SER A 46 -2.27 0.14 0.01
C SER A 46 -1.89 -0.76 -1.16
N LEU A 47 -1.51 -2.02 -0.89
CA LEU A 47 -1.15 -3.00 -1.91
C LEU A 47 -2.33 -3.43 -2.79
N ASP A 48 -3.56 -3.34 -2.30
CA ASP A 48 -4.76 -3.54 -3.11
C ASP A 48 -4.86 -2.55 -4.28
N LEU A 49 -4.24 -1.36 -4.17
CA LEU A 49 -4.22 -0.35 -5.22
C LEU A 49 -3.23 -0.65 -6.37
N LEU A 50 -2.50 -1.76 -6.33
CA LEU A 50 -1.75 -2.24 -7.51
C LEU A 50 -2.66 -2.54 -8.71
N GLN A 51 -3.93 -2.86 -8.45
CA GLN A 51 -4.96 -3.07 -9.47
C GLN A 51 -5.89 -1.86 -9.64
N ASP A 52 -5.55 -0.69 -9.10
CA ASP A 52 -6.39 0.51 -9.27
C ASP A 52 -6.58 0.82 -10.77
N PRO A 53 -7.78 1.22 -11.22
CA PRO A 53 -8.00 1.57 -12.62
C PRO A 53 -7.17 2.78 -13.08
N ASP A 54 -6.84 3.69 -12.16
CA ASP A 54 -6.06 4.88 -12.45
C ASP A 54 -4.55 4.59 -12.46
N ASN A 55 -3.86 5.06 -13.50
CA ASN A 55 -2.44 4.78 -13.67
C ASN A 55 -1.55 5.47 -12.64
N ASP A 56 -1.88 6.70 -12.25
CA ASP A 56 -1.08 7.46 -11.30
C ASP A 56 -1.18 6.84 -9.91
N VAL A 57 -2.37 6.34 -9.54
CA VAL A 57 -2.56 5.59 -8.30
C VAL A 57 -1.70 4.31 -8.28
N ARG A 58 -1.67 3.54 -9.37
CA ARG A 58 -0.79 2.36 -9.47
C ARG A 58 0.69 2.72 -9.34
N MET A 59 1.13 3.82 -9.98
CA MET A 59 2.51 4.29 -9.93
C MET A 59 2.93 4.73 -8.51
N GLU A 60 2.06 5.46 -7.80
CA GLU A 60 2.31 5.83 -6.41
C GLU A 60 2.33 4.59 -5.50
N CYS A 61 1.49 3.59 -5.77
CA CYS A 61 1.50 2.33 -5.05
C CYS A 61 2.85 1.60 -5.23
N CYS A 62 3.35 1.51 -6.46
CA CYS A 62 4.69 0.96 -6.73
C CYS A 62 5.80 1.73 -6.02
N SER A 63 5.73 3.06 -5.97
CA SER A 63 6.72 3.89 -5.26
C SER A 63 6.68 3.65 -3.74
N LEU A 64 5.48 3.52 -3.17
CA LEU A 64 5.30 3.14 -1.76
C LEU A 64 5.89 1.77 -1.45
N ILE A 65 5.69 0.78 -2.32
CA ILE A 65 6.27 -0.56 -2.18
C ILE A 65 7.79 -0.48 -2.19
N GLN A 66 8.38 0.23 -3.15
CA GLN A 66 9.83 0.41 -3.20
C GLN A 66 10.36 1.04 -1.91
N HIS A 67 9.66 2.04 -1.37
CA HIS A 67 9.99 2.66 -0.10
C HIS A 67 9.95 1.67 1.07
N LEU A 68 8.90 0.83 1.15
CA LEU A 68 8.77 -0.18 2.20
C LEU A 68 9.88 -1.24 2.14
N ILE A 69 10.20 -1.74 0.95
CA ILE A 69 11.30 -2.72 0.75
C ILE A 69 12.65 -2.10 1.13
N SER A 70 12.88 -0.84 0.75
CA SER A 70 14.15 -0.14 1.05
C SER A 70 14.41 0.06 2.55
N ARG A 71 13.38 -0.06 3.39
CA ARG A 71 13.49 0.06 4.85
C ARG A 71 13.87 -1.26 5.54
N GLU A 72 14.15 -2.33 4.79
CA GLU A 72 14.51 -3.66 5.32
C GLU A 72 13.54 -4.21 6.37
N ALA A 73 12.27 -3.83 6.28
CA ALA A 73 11.24 -4.33 7.17
C ALA A 73 10.80 -5.72 6.70
N THR A 74 11.50 -6.73 7.20
CA THR A 74 11.33 -8.17 6.89
C THR A 74 9.86 -8.62 6.95
N THR A 75 9.06 -8.07 7.85
CA THR A 75 7.64 -8.43 7.96
C THR A 75 6.77 -7.85 6.85
N THR A 76 7.05 -6.65 6.36
CA THR A 76 6.31 -6.06 5.22
C THR A 76 6.71 -6.67 3.89
N ASP A 77 7.96 -7.13 3.76
CA ASP A 77 8.42 -7.83 2.55
C ASP A 77 7.58 -9.09 2.30
N HIS A 78 7.28 -9.88 3.35
CA HIS A 78 6.42 -11.04 3.20
C HIS A 78 5.01 -10.69 2.70
N LEU A 79 4.40 -9.61 3.21
CA LEU A 79 3.07 -9.16 2.77
C LEU A 79 3.07 -8.70 1.31
N ILE A 80 4.13 -8.00 0.89
CA ILE A 80 4.32 -7.56 -0.49
C ILE A 80 4.45 -8.78 -1.41
N TRP A 81 5.31 -9.74 -1.06
CA TRP A 81 5.49 -10.97 -1.85
C TRP A 81 4.21 -11.78 -1.95
N GLN A 82 3.50 -11.99 -0.84
CA GLN A 82 2.22 -12.71 -0.82
C GLN A 82 1.19 -12.04 -1.74
N LYS A 83 1.12 -10.70 -1.74
CA LYS A 83 0.20 -9.98 -2.64
C LYS A 83 0.61 -10.14 -4.10
N LEU A 84 1.89 -9.98 -4.43
CA LEU A 84 2.39 -10.14 -5.79
C LEU A 84 2.14 -11.56 -6.32
N GLU A 85 2.37 -12.59 -5.51
CA GLU A 85 2.04 -13.98 -5.86
C GLU A 85 0.55 -14.15 -6.13
N SER A 86 -0.31 -13.61 -5.27
CA SER A 86 -1.77 -13.63 -5.48
C SER A 86 -2.17 -12.98 -6.80
N LEU A 87 -1.53 -11.87 -7.19
CA LEU A 87 -1.82 -11.17 -8.44
C LEU A 87 -1.36 -11.99 -9.67
N CYS A 88 -0.17 -12.58 -9.60
CA CYS A 88 0.36 -13.44 -10.67
C CYS A 88 -0.50 -14.70 -10.90
N MET A 89 -1.02 -15.31 -9.82
CA MET A 89 -1.86 -16.49 -9.91
C MET A 89 -3.27 -16.21 -10.47
N THR A 90 -3.75 -14.96 -10.39
CA THR A 90 -5.05 -14.56 -10.97
C THR A 90 -5.00 -14.16 -12.44
N GLY A 91 -3.82 -14.08 -13.05
CA GLY A 91 -3.64 -13.68 -14.46
C GLY A 91 -3.75 -14.83 -15.48
N HIS A 92 -4.18 -16.01 -15.06
CA HIS A 92 -4.14 -17.25 -15.85
C HIS A 92 -5.51 -17.79 -16.31
N ASP A 93 -6.60 -17.05 -16.09
CA ASP A 93 -7.97 -17.42 -16.52
C ASP A 93 -8.47 -16.60 -17.71
#